data_AF-A0A2R6LKT3-F1
#
_entry.id   AF-A0A2R6LKT3-F1
#
_cell.length_a   1.000
_cell.length_b   1.000
_cell.length_c   1.000
_cell.angle_alpha   90.00
_cell.angle_beta   90.00
_cell.angle_gamma   90.00
#
_symmetry.space_group_name_H-M   'P 1'
#
loop_
_entity.id
_entity.type
_entity.pdbx_description
1 polymer ?
#
loop_
_entity_poly.entity_id
_entity_poly.type
_entity_poly.pdbx_seq_one_letter_code
_entity_poly.pdbx_strand_id
1 'polypeptide(L)' 'PFLDGDRYVVERDREYTTPDGAVEGLLFDVGLGPDVQRAVEEDHAVLVGESVADLAERDGLARALREYFEPRP' A
#
# COMPACT_ATOMS: atom_id res chain seq x y z
N PRO A 1 -9.23 14.64 -25.23
CA PRO A 1 -10.14 13.49 -25.34
C PRO A 1 -10.05 12.90 -26.75
N PHE A 2 -10.17 11.59 -26.89
CA PHE A 2 -10.14 10.89 -28.18
C PHE A 2 -11.07 9.67 -28.16
N LEU A 3 -11.37 9.12 -29.34
CA LEU A 3 -12.12 7.88 -29.49
C LEU A 3 -11.13 6.71 -29.59
N ASP A 4 -11.25 5.72 -28.71
CA ASP A 4 -10.53 4.46 -28.74
C ASP A 4 -11.53 3.32 -28.99
N GLY A 5 -11.54 2.80 -30.21
CA GLY A 5 -12.58 1.88 -30.68
C GLY A 5 -13.97 2.51 -30.65
N ASP A 6 -14.83 2.03 -29.75
CA ASP A 6 -16.19 2.52 -29.52
C ASP A 6 -16.33 3.39 -28.25
N ARG A 7 -15.21 3.75 -27.61
CA ARG A 7 -15.20 4.48 -26.32
C ARG A 7 -14.53 5.84 -26.40
N TYR A 8 -15.09 6.81 -25.68
CA TYR A 8 -14.45 8.10 -25.45
C TYR A 8 -13.49 8.02 -24.27
N VAL A 9 -12.24 8.44 -24.50
CA VAL A 9 -11.16 8.42 -23.52
C VAL A 9 -10.68 9.84 -23.23
N VAL A 10 -10.41 10.13 -21.96
CA VAL A 10 -9.80 11.37 -21.47
C VAL A 10 -8.58 10.99 -20.65
N GLU A 11 -7.42 11.52 -21.02
CA GLU A 11 -6.21 11.38 -20.23
C GLU A 11 -6.20 12.39 -19.08
N ARG A 12 -5.77 11.94 -17.90
CA ARG A 12 -5.55 12.79 -16.73
C ARG A 12 -4.22 12.39 -16.11
N ASP A 13 -3.48 13.39 -15.66
CA ASP A 13 -2.30 13.16 -14.86
C ASP A 13 -2.67 12.44 -13.56
N ARG A 14 -1.82 11.51 -13.14
CA ARG A 14 -1.98 10.87 -11.84
C ARG A 14 -1.43 11.80 -10.77
N GLU A 15 -2.21 11.95 -9.70
CA GLU A 15 -1.79 12.69 -8.51
C GLU A 15 -0.55 12.04 -7.87
N TYR A 16 -0.53 10.70 -7.81
CA TYR A 16 0.61 9.92 -7.32
C TYR A 16 1.14 9.00 -8.42
N THR A 17 2.46 9.02 -8.62
CA THR A 17 3.16 8.20 -9.63
C THR A 17 4.11 7.19 -9.01
N THR A 18 4.30 7.23 -7.69
CA THR A 18 5.10 6.27 -6.92
C THR A 18 4.24 5.58 -5.84
N PRO A 19 4.57 4.33 -5.45
CA PRO A 19 3.83 3.64 -4.40
C PRO A 19 3.88 4.35 -3.04
N ASP A 20 5.05 4.86 -2.66
CA ASP A 20 5.28 5.60 -1.42
C ASP A 20 4.42 6.87 -1.35
N GLY A 21 4.44 7.71 -2.39
CA GLY A 21 3.59 8.90 -2.45
C GLY A 21 2.10 8.55 -2.39
N ALA A 22 1.68 7.46 -3.04
CA ALA A 22 0.30 7.01 -2.97
C ALA A 22 -0.09 6.54 -1.55
N VAL A 23 0.78 5.81 -0.85
CA VAL A 23 0.52 5.39 0.53
C VAL A 23 0.42 6.61 1.43
N GLU A 24 1.38 7.53 1.40
CA GLU A 24 1.35 8.74 2.22
C GLU A 24 0.12 9.61 1.96
N GLY A 25 -0.32 9.70 0.71
CA GLY A 25 -1.46 10.52 0.32
C GLY A 25 -2.84 9.88 0.50
N LEU A 26 -2.94 8.55 0.44
CA LEU A 26 -4.23 7.84 0.36
C LEU A 26 -4.49 6.84 1.49
N LEU A 27 -3.55 6.62 2.42
CA LEU A 27 -3.67 5.58 3.45
C LEU A 27 -4.98 5.67 4.25
N PHE A 28 -5.46 6.89 4.51
CA PHE A 28 -6.67 7.15 5.29
C PHE A 28 -7.94 7.35 4.44
N ASP A 29 -7.80 7.36 3.11
CA ASP A 29 -8.93 7.44 2.18
C ASP A 29 -9.53 6.06 1.86
N VAL A 30 -8.91 4.99 2.36
CA VAL A 30 -9.37 3.61 2.17
C VAL A 30 -10.02 3.04 3.43
N GLY A 31 -10.89 2.05 3.27
CA GLY A 31 -11.58 1.40 4.38
C GLY A 31 -10.66 0.46 5.18
N LEU A 32 -9.82 0.99 6.08
CA LEU A 32 -8.93 0.21 6.95
C LEU A 32 -9.66 -0.52 8.09
N GLY A 33 -10.84 -0.01 8.47
CA GLY A 33 -11.54 -0.41 9.69
C GLY A 33 -11.14 0.43 10.91
N PRO A 34 -12.06 0.66 11.85
CA PRO A 34 -11.94 1.73 12.85
C PRO A 34 -10.76 1.55 13.82
N ASP A 35 -10.45 0.32 14.22
CA ASP A 35 -9.36 0.06 15.17
C ASP A 35 -7.99 0.13 14.51
N VAL A 36 -7.87 -0.38 13.27
CA VAL A 36 -6.64 -0.29 12.49
C VAL A 36 -6.34 1.16 12.13
N GLN A 37 -7.33 1.90 11.65
CA GLN A 37 -7.17 3.30 11.32
C GLN A 37 -6.67 4.11 12.53
N ARG A 38 -7.30 3.95 13.70
CA ARG A 38 -6.87 4.64 14.93
C ARG A 38 -5.43 4.30 15.32
N ALA A 39 -5.05 3.03 15.27
CA ALA A 39 -3.69 2.60 15.61
C ALA A 39 -2.63 3.20 14.65
N VAL A 40 -2.95 3.27 13.35
CA VAL A 40 -2.07 3.84 12.33
C VAL A 40 -2.01 5.37 12.43
N GLU A 41 -3.13 6.03 12.75
CA GLU A 41 -3.17 7.48 13.01
C GLU A 41 -2.33 7.88 14.24
N GLU A 42 -2.27 7.03 15.26
CA GLU A 42 -1.47 7.26 16.46
C GLU A 42 0.03 7.24 16.17
N ASP A 43 0.52 6.22 15.45
CA ASP A 43 1.92 6.11 15.04
C ASP A 43 2.09 5.14 13.87
N HIS A 44 2.74 5.60 12.80
CA HIS A 44 3.14 4.74 11.69
C HIS A 44 4.36 5.31 10.96
N ALA A 45 5.05 4.43 10.25
CA ALA A 45 6.14 4.79 9.35
C ALA A 45 5.94 4.11 7.99
N VAL A 46 6.22 4.84 6.91
CA VAL A 46 6.26 4.30 5.55
C VAL A 46 7.70 3.87 5.26
N LEU A 47 7.89 2.57 5.02
CA LEU A 47 9.18 1.98 4.70
C LEU A 47 9.31 1.78 3.19
N VAL A 48 10.43 2.22 2.61
CA VAL A 48 10.65 2.23 1.15
C VAL A 48 12.05 1.72 0.83
N GLY A 49 12.16 0.92 -0.23
CA GLY A 49 13.45 0.39 -0.66
C GLY A 49 14.05 -0.57 0.37
N GLU A 50 15.30 -0.34 0.74
CA GLU A 50 16.04 -1.23 1.63
C GLU A 50 15.45 -1.30 3.05
N SER A 51 14.79 -0.23 3.52
CA SER A 51 14.17 -0.22 4.86
C SER A 51 12.96 -1.15 4.97
N VAL A 52 12.46 -1.69 3.85
CA VAL A 52 11.41 -2.72 3.89
C VAL A 52 11.96 -4.01 4.53
N ALA A 53 13.27 -4.27 4.42
CA ALA A 53 13.90 -5.44 5.03
C ALA A 53 13.78 -5.44 6.57
N ASP A 54 13.70 -4.27 7.20
CA ASP A 54 13.55 -4.11 8.65
C ASP A 54 12.27 -4.79 9.17
N LEU A 55 11.25 -4.96 8.31
CA LEU A 55 10.04 -5.71 8.66
C LEU A 55 10.34 -7.18 9.00
N ALA A 56 11.35 -7.78 8.39
CA ALA A 56 11.74 -9.15 8.69
C ALA A 56 12.39 -9.29 10.07
N GLU A 57 12.94 -8.21 10.63
CA GLU A 57 13.53 -8.19 11.96
C GLU A 57 12.47 -8.03 13.07
N ARG A 58 11.26 -7.59 12.72
CA ARG A 58 10.16 -7.45 13.70
C ARG A 58 9.70 -8.82 14.18
N ASP A 59 9.63 -8.96 15.50
CA ASP A 59 9.22 -10.20 16.16
C ASP A 59 7.92 -10.77 15.55
N GLY A 60 8.01 -12.01 15.08
CA GLY A 60 6.89 -12.76 14.52
C GLY A 60 6.48 -12.39 13.09
N LEU A 61 6.85 -11.22 12.56
CA LEU A 61 6.42 -10.77 11.24
C LEU A 61 7.07 -11.58 10.11
N ALA A 62 8.36 -11.86 10.19
CA ALA A 62 9.05 -12.71 9.20
C ALA A 62 8.37 -14.08 9.04
N ARG A 63 7.92 -14.66 10.16
CA ARG A 63 7.19 -15.93 10.17
C ARG A 63 5.82 -15.79 9.49
N ALA A 64 5.06 -14.76 9.85
CA ALA A 64 3.74 -14.52 9.26
C ALA A 64 3.82 -14.28 7.75
N LEU A 65 4.82 -13.50 7.30
CA LEU A 65 5.08 -13.29 5.87
C LEU A 65 5.43 -14.59 5.17
N ARG A 66 6.27 -15.43 5.79
CA ARG A 66 6.61 -16.74 5.22
C ARG A 66 5.37 -17.64 5.10
N GLU A 67 4.52 -17.69 6.12
CA GLU A 67 3.29 -18.47 6.08
C GLU A 67 2.31 -17.96 4.99
N TYR A 68 2.30 -16.65 4.74
CA TYR A 68 1.50 -16.03 3.68
C TYR A 68 2.04 -16.30 2.27
N PHE A 69 3.36 -16.15 2.04
CA PHE A 69 3.97 -16.29 0.72
C PHE A 69 4.33 -17.74 0.34
N GLU A 70 4.58 -18.61 1.34
CA GLU A 70 4.84 -20.04 1.15
C GLU A 70 3.75 -20.88 1.85
N PRO A 71 2.47 -20.79 1.42
CA PRO A 71 1.42 -21.56 2.03
C PRO A 71 1.69 -23.06 1.84
N ARG A 72 1.68 -23.82 2.93
CA ARG A 72 1.78 -25.28 2.89
C ARG A 72 0.38 -25.91 2.93
N PRO A 73 0.15 -26.99 2.17
CA PRO A 73 -1.11 -27.72 2.18
C PRO A 73 -1.42 -28.34 3.56
#